data_AF-X1DMW0-F1
#
_entry.id   AF-X1DMW0-F1
#
_cell.length_a   1.000
_cell.length_b   1.000
_cell.length_c   1.000
_cell.angle_alpha   90.00
_cell.angle_beta   90.00
_cell.angle_gamma   90.00
#
_symmetry.space_group_name_H-M   'P 1'
#
loop_
_entity.id
_entity.type
_entity.pdbx_description
1 polymer ?
#
loop_
_entity_poly.entity_id
_entity_poly.type
_entity_poly.pdbx_seq_one_letter_code
_entity_poly.pdbx_strand_id
1 'polypeptide(L)'
;MKNQIIIKILAAIVITAFILLFASIVSSCTHKLSFGDLTICGEIDMVTFAPLEIRNSFDVGVEKIFTTIRVSGTKAEDIWEFTWINVNTGEIIADSTGRYLEKGSGYIEGYLSNYIVPAQEGDIIGEPGNYRVDFYHNGQLTSSAGFIIESPELEITGVVLSSEIDEDSQPVAATESFYPDDIIYTLLRLNCQIEGETVGVKWYRGEVTQ
;
A
#
# COMPACT_ATOMS: atom_id res chain seq x y z
N MET A 1 -59.09 7.58 58.88
CA MET A 1 -58.90 7.06 57.50
C MET A 1 -58.13 8.02 56.59
N LYS A 2 -58.43 9.32 56.54
CA LYS A 2 -57.79 10.30 55.63
C LYS A 2 -56.26 10.41 55.77
N ASN A 3 -55.73 10.40 56.99
CA ASN A 3 -54.28 10.50 57.23
C ASN A 3 -53.47 9.27 56.78
N GLN A 4 -54.04 8.06 56.84
CA GLN A 4 -53.34 6.86 56.37
C GLN A 4 -53.20 6.81 54.85
N ILE A 5 -54.16 7.40 54.11
CA ILE A 5 -54.11 7.49 52.65
C ILE A 5 -53.02 8.47 52.23
N ILE A 6 -52.90 9.62 52.92
CA ILE A 6 -51.88 10.64 52.64
C ILE A 6 -50.45 10.09 52.86
N ILE A 7 -50.24 9.32 53.93
CA ILE A 7 -48.92 8.72 54.23
C ILE A 7 -48.51 7.69 53.16
N LYS A 8 -49.45 6.88 52.66
CA LYS A 8 -49.18 5.91 51.59
C LYS A 8 -48.83 6.59 50.26
N ILE A 9 -49.48 7.72 49.95
CA ILE A 9 -49.19 8.50 48.74
C ILE A 9 -47.80 9.14 48.85
N LEU A 10 -47.47 9.74 50.00
CA LEU A 10 -46.14 10.32 50.23
C LEU A 10 -45.02 9.28 50.17
N ALA A 11 -45.23 8.10 50.77
CA ALA A 11 -44.27 7.01 50.71
C ALA A 11 -44.06 6.51 49.27
N ALA A 12 -45.13 6.38 48.48
CA ALA A 12 -45.03 5.99 47.08
C ALA A 12 -44.25 7.01 46.23
N ILE A 13 -44.47 8.31 46.45
CA ILE A 13 -43.74 9.38 45.75
C ILE A 13 -42.25 9.35 46.09
N VAL A 14 -41.89 9.18 47.36
CA VAL A 14 -40.48 9.11 47.79
C VAL A 14 -39.78 7.89 47.19
N ILE A 15 -40.45 6.73 47.15
CA ILE A 15 -39.89 5.51 46.54
C ILE A 15 -39.70 5.69 45.02
N THR A 16 -40.65 6.34 44.35
CA THR A 16 -40.56 6.59 42.90
C THR A 16 -39.48 7.61 42.56
N ALA A 17 -39.35 8.66 43.38
CA ALA A 17 -38.26 9.65 43.26
C ALA A 17 -36.89 9.01 43.54
N PHE A 18 -36.79 8.09 44.49
CA PHE A 18 -35.56 7.35 44.79
C PHE A 18 -35.17 6.41 43.63
N ILE A 19 -36.14 5.74 43.00
CA ILE A 19 -35.87 4.91 41.80
C ILE A 19 -35.40 5.76 40.61
N LEU A 20 -35.88 7.00 40.47
CA LEU A 20 -35.42 7.93 39.42
C LEU A 20 -34.04 8.53 39.72
N LEU A 21 -33.70 8.73 41.00
CA LEU A 21 -32.37 9.21 41.43
C LEU A 21 -31.29 8.11 41.39
N PHE A 22 -31.70 6.84 41.50
CA PHE A 22 -30.85 5.65 41.38
C PHE A 22 -31.03 4.91 40.05
N ALA A 23 -31.76 5.50 39.08
CA ALA A 23 -31.72 5.08 37.69
C ALA A 23 -30.32 5.43 37.18
N SER A 24 -29.44 4.49 37.45
CA SER A 24 -28.03 4.42 37.15
C SER A 24 -27.68 5.32 35.97
N ILE A 25 -26.88 6.35 36.23
CA ILE A 25 -25.95 6.84 35.22
C ILE A 25 -25.01 5.66 34.98
N VAL A 26 -25.45 4.71 34.16
CA VAL A 26 -24.57 3.74 33.53
C VAL A 26 -23.74 4.63 32.62
N SER A 27 -22.60 5.08 33.13
CA SER A 27 -21.51 5.57 32.31
C SER A 27 -21.14 4.42 31.39
N SER A 28 -21.90 4.29 30.30
CA SER A 28 -21.48 3.52 29.16
C SER A 28 -20.18 4.19 28.76
N CYS A 29 -19.05 3.54 29.03
CA CYS A 29 -17.85 3.76 28.23
C CYS A 29 -18.22 3.35 26.81
N THR A 30 -18.95 4.22 26.11
CA THR A 30 -19.17 4.11 24.68
C THR A 30 -17.80 4.38 24.09
N HIS A 31 -17.12 3.30 23.67
CA HIS A 31 -15.84 3.43 22.99
C HIS A 31 -16.11 4.29 21.75
N LYS A 32 -15.41 5.43 21.67
CA LYS A 32 -15.65 6.38 20.59
C LYS A 32 -15.00 5.82 19.33
N LEU A 33 -15.83 5.45 18.36
CA LEU A 33 -15.36 5.06 17.04
C LEU A 33 -14.47 6.16 16.47
N SER A 34 -13.22 5.80 16.16
CA SER A 34 -12.28 6.68 15.50
C SER A 34 -11.25 5.91 14.70
N PHE A 35 -10.77 6.55 13.65
CA PHE A 35 -9.77 6.05 12.74
C PHE A 35 -8.61 7.04 12.69
N GLY A 36 -7.39 6.51 12.66
CA GLY A 36 -6.20 7.28 12.32
C GLY A 36 -6.06 7.45 10.81
N ASP A 37 -4.90 7.95 10.40
CA ASP A 37 -4.56 8.06 8.98
C ASP A 37 -4.15 6.71 8.40
N LEU A 38 -4.57 6.45 7.16
CA LEU A 38 -4.10 5.32 6.38
C LEU A 38 -2.65 5.57 5.96
N THR A 39 -1.76 4.64 6.31
CA THR A 39 -0.30 4.83 6.17
C THR A 39 0.30 3.71 5.33
N ILE A 40 0.98 4.08 4.24
CA ILE A 40 1.77 3.17 3.41
C ILE A 40 3.14 2.93 4.04
N CYS A 41 3.63 1.69 3.97
CA CYS A 41 4.88 1.27 4.59
C CYS A 41 5.51 0.07 3.88
N GLY A 42 6.83 -0.07 4.03
CA GLY A 42 7.58 -1.22 3.54
C GLY A 42 7.45 -2.44 4.44
N GLU A 43 7.26 -2.23 5.75
CA GLU A 43 7.19 -3.27 6.76
C GLU A 43 6.15 -2.96 7.83
N ILE A 44 5.82 -3.95 8.65
CA ILE A 44 4.97 -3.77 9.83
C ILE A 44 5.56 -4.51 11.03
N ASP A 45 5.30 -4.00 12.22
CA ASP A 45 5.58 -4.72 13.45
C ASP A 45 4.63 -5.93 13.55
N MET A 46 5.19 -7.14 13.58
CA MET A 46 4.40 -8.39 13.51
C MET A 46 3.56 -8.68 14.76
N VAL A 47 3.73 -7.90 15.84
CA VAL A 47 2.97 -8.06 17.09
C VAL A 47 1.82 -7.07 17.15
N THR A 48 2.06 -5.82 16.76
CA THR A 48 1.13 -4.69 16.89
C THR A 48 0.47 -4.29 15.59
N PHE A 49 1.00 -4.75 14.45
CA PHE A 49 0.65 -4.35 13.09
C PHE A 49 0.86 -2.85 12.82
N ALA A 50 1.63 -2.16 13.66
CA ALA A 50 2.01 -0.78 13.44
C ALA A 50 2.97 -0.66 12.23
N PRO A 51 2.93 0.45 11.49
CA PRO A 51 3.79 0.63 10.32
C PRO A 51 5.26 0.78 10.72
N LEU A 52 6.14 0.10 9.99
CA LEU A 52 7.60 0.26 10.01
C LEU A 52 8.07 0.68 8.61
N GLU A 53 9.18 1.40 8.50
CA GLU A 53 9.66 1.91 7.20
C GLU A 53 8.58 2.68 6.42
N ILE A 54 8.02 3.72 7.06
CA ILE A 54 7.00 4.57 6.45
C ILE A 54 7.60 5.25 5.22
N ARG A 55 7.07 4.91 4.04
CA ARG A 55 7.44 5.45 2.74
C ARG A 55 6.27 5.28 1.79
N ASN A 56 6.26 6.09 0.75
CA ASN A 56 5.22 6.09 -0.28
C ASN A 56 5.80 5.94 -1.68
N SER A 57 7.05 5.50 -1.80
CA SER A 57 7.73 5.23 -3.06
C SER A 57 8.41 3.87 -3.00
N PHE A 58 8.30 3.10 -4.07
CA PHE A 58 8.76 1.72 -4.16
C PHE A 58 9.33 1.42 -5.55
N ASP A 59 10.42 0.67 -5.60
CA ASP A 59 10.95 0.15 -6.86
C ASP A 59 9.94 -0.80 -7.53
N VAL A 60 9.96 -0.87 -8.86
CA VAL A 60 9.09 -1.77 -9.65
C VAL A 60 9.21 -3.25 -9.24
N GLY A 61 10.37 -3.65 -8.71
CA GLY A 61 10.64 -5.01 -8.21
C GLY A 61 10.23 -5.26 -6.76
N VAL A 62 9.49 -4.35 -6.12
CA VAL A 62 9.05 -4.55 -4.73
C VAL A 62 8.16 -5.80 -4.61
N GLU A 63 8.52 -6.69 -3.67
CA GLU A 63 7.78 -7.94 -3.47
C GLU A 63 6.48 -7.74 -2.67
N LYS A 64 6.42 -6.70 -1.83
CA LYS A 64 5.28 -6.45 -0.94
C LYS A 64 5.20 -4.98 -0.54
N ILE A 65 3.98 -4.45 -0.55
CA ILE A 65 3.65 -3.12 -0.03
C ILE A 65 2.59 -3.28 1.04
N PHE A 66 2.78 -2.64 2.20
CA PHE A 66 1.82 -2.66 3.29
C PHE A 66 1.06 -1.34 3.42
N THR A 67 -0.13 -1.43 3.96
CA THR A 67 -0.88 -0.29 4.48
C THR A 67 -1.38 -0.61 5.89
N THR A 68 -1.44 0.41 6.73
CA THR A 68 -1.93 0.29 8.11
C THR A 68 -2.88 1.43 8.44
N ILE A 69 -3.86 1.17 9.29
CA ILE A 69 -4.72 2.21 9.86
C ILE A 69 -4.98 1.91 11.33
N ARG A 70 -4.84 2.94 12.17
CA ARG A 70 -5.18 2.82 13.59
C ARG A 70 -6.69 2.83 13.74
N VAL A 71 -7.25 1.85 14.43
CA VAL A 71 -8.68 1.72 14.71
C VAL A 71 -8.93 1.77 16.22
N SER A 72 -10.04 2.39 16.59
CA SER A 72 -10.49 2.50 17.98
C SER A 72 -12.00 2.48 18.03
N GLY A 73 -12.57 1.71 18.95
CA GLY A 73 -14.01 1.56 19.11
C GLY A 73 -14.73 0.87 17.95
N THR A 74 -14.04 0.16 17.06
CA THR A 74 -14.69 -0.67 16.03
C THR A 74 -15.26 -1.94 16.66
N LYS A 75 -16.42 -2.39 16.21
CA LYS A 75 -17.01 -3.63 16.72
C LYS A 75 -16.41 -4.84 16.00
N ALA A 76 -16.31 -5.95 16.73
CA ALA A 76 -15.86 -7.24 16.19
C ALA A 76 -16.55 -7.61 14.86
N GLU A 77 -17.86 -7.39 14.78
CA GLU A 77 -18.68 -7.73 13.62
C GLU A 77 -18.66 -6.71 12.47
N ASP A 78 -18.08 -5.52 12.68
CA ASP A 78 -17.99 -4.49 11.65
C ASP A 78 -17.13 -4.98 10.47
N ILE A 79 -17.42 -4.41 9.30
CA ILE A 79 -16.76 -4.77 8.04
C ILE A 79 -15.68 -3.73 7.74
N TRP A 80 -14.52 -4.21 7.33
CA TRP A 80 -13.46 -3.42 6.73
C TRP A 80 -13.29 -3.81 5.26
N GLU A 81 -12.79 -2.87 4.47
CA GLU A 81 -12.42 -3.11 3.07
C GLU A 81 -11.22 -2.23 2.69
N PHE A 82 -10.30 -2.79 1.92
CA PHE A 82 -9.20 -2.08 1.27
C PHE A 82 -9.30 -2.26 -0.24
N THR A 83 -9.14 -1.17 -0.98
CA THR A 83 -9.13 -1.18 -2.45
C THR A 83 -7.87 -0.48 -2.94
N TRP A 84 -7.03 -1.19 -3.70
CA TRP A 84 -5.80 -0.70 -4.29
C TRP A 84 -6.05 -0.34 -5.75
N ILE A 85 -5.73 0.90 -6.13
CA ILE A 85 -6.19 1.52 -7.37
C ILE A 85 -5.00 2.17 -8.10
N ASN A 86 -4.84 1.88 -9.39
CA ASN A 86 -4.00 2.68 -10.28
C ASN A 86 -4.70 4.02 -10.55
N VAL A 87 -4.08 5.14 -10.16
CA VAL A 87 -4.72 6.47 -10.24
C VAL A 87 -4.90 6.93 -11.69
N ASN A 88 -4.00 6.52 -12.59
CA ASN A 88 -4.03 6.95 -13.98
C ASN A 88 -5.14 6.25 -14.77
N THR A 89 -5.32 4.93 -14.55
CA THR A 89 -6.30 4.12 -15.30
C THR A 89 -7.62 3.95 -14.56
N GLY A 90 -7.65 4.14 -13.24
CA GLY A 90 -8.79 3.82 -12.38
C GLY A 90 -8.97 2.32 -12.14
N GLU A 91 -8.02 1.49 -12.59
CA GLU A 91 -8.04 0.04 -12.42
C GLU A 91 -7.86 -0.33 -10.95
N ILE A 92 -8.70 -1.24 -10.45
CA ILE A 92 -8.52 -1.89 -9.15
C ILE A 92 -7.52 -3.03 -9.35
N ILE A 93 -6.33 -2.88 -8.78
CA ILE A 93 -5.26 -3.89 -8.89
C ILE A 93 -5.35 -4.96 -7.80
N ALA A 94 -6.01 -4.63 -6.69
CA ALA A 94 -6.35 -5.58 -5.63
C ALA A 94 -7.46 -5.01 -4.74
N ASP A 95 -8.29 -5.88 -4.19
CA ASP A 95 -9.26 -5.54 -3.17
C ASP A 95 -9.34 -6.65 -2.11
N SER A 96 -9.73 -6.27 -0.90
CA SER A 96 -9.95 -7.23 0.18
C SER A 96 -10.97 -6.69 1.16
N THR A 97 -11.81 -7.58 1.69
CA THR A 97 -12.81 -7.25 2.69
C THR A 97 -12.88 -8.35 3.75
N GLY A 98 -13.28 -7.97 4.96
CA GLY A 98 -13.44 -8.91 6.06
C GLY A 98 -14.09 -8.28 7.29
N ARG A 99 -14.15 -9.06 8.36
CA ARG A 99 -14.56 -8.57 9.68
C ARG A 99 -13.35 -8.32 10.56
N TYR A 100 -13.48 -7.44 11.56
CA TYR A 100 -12.40 -7.23 12.51
C TYR A 100 -12.12 -8.49 13.35
N LEU A 101 -13.15 -9.27 13.66
CA LEU A 101 -13.02 -10.62 14.21
C LEU A 101 -14.02 -11.57 13.53
N GLU A 102 -13.53 -12.72 13.07
CA GLU A 102 -14.39 -13.79 12.51
C GLU A 102 -15.35 -14.37 13.55
N LYS A 103 -14.90 -14.45 14.81
CA LYS A 103 -15.69 -14.93 15.95
C LYS A 103 -15.34 -14.13 17.19
N GLY A 104 -16.35 -13.60 17.86
CA GLY A 104 -16.18 -12.86 19.10
C GLY A 104 -17.20 -11.74 19.26
N SER A 105 -17.07 -11.00 20.34
CA SER A 105 -17.85 -9.79 20.63
C SER A 105 -16.98 -8.81 21.37
N GLY A 106 -17.15 -7.52 21.12
CA GLY A 106 -16.41 -6.48 21.81
C GLY A 106 -15.95 -5.37 20.87
N TYR A 107 -15.15 -4.48 21.43
CA TYR A 107 -14.53 -3.37 20.70
C TYR A 107 -13.06 -3.70 20.42
N ILE A 108 -12.60 -3.28 19.25
CA ILE A 108 -11.25 -3.51 18.75
C ILE A 108 -10.48 -2.19 18.78
N GLU A 109 -9.24 -2.29 19.24
CA GLU A 109 -8.30 -1.20 19.41
C GLU A 109 -6.95 -1.68 18.87
N GLY A 110 -6.27 -0.85 18.08
CA GLY A 110 -4.94 -1.19 17.56
C GLY A 110 -4.76 -0.79 16.11
N TYR A 111 -3.90 -1.50 15.39
CA TYR A 111 -3.73 -1.35 13.95
C TYR A 111 -4.40 -2.49 13.20
N LEU A 112 -5.12 -2.12 12.15
CA LEU A 112 -5.49 -3.04 11.07
C LEU A 112 -4.48 -2.83 9.94
N SER A 113 -3.94 -3.91 9.40
CA SER A 113 -3.03 -3.88 8.26
C SER A 113 -3.55 -4.68 7.08
N ASN A 114 -3.11 -4.30 5.90
CA ASN A 114 -3.33 -4.99 4.65
C ASN A 114 -2.07 -4.90 3.78
N TYR A 115 -1.95 -5.74 2.77
CA TYR A 115 -0.81 -5.72 1.87
C TYR A 115 -1.20 -6.16 0.47
N ILE A 116 -0.36 -5.79 -0.49
CA ILE A 116 -0.41 -6.28 -1.86
C ILE A 116 0.93 -6.93 -2.21
N VAL A 117 0.87 -7.98 -3.01
CA VAL A 117 2.00 -8.77 -3.54
C VAL A 117 1.76 -9.02 -5.04
N PRO A 118 2.79 -9.39 -5.82
CA PRO A 118 2.60 -9.81 -7.19
C PRO A 118 1.60 -10.97 -7.32
N ALA A 119 0.87 -11.00 -8.44
CA ALA A 119 -0.14 -12.03 -8.68
C ALA A 119 0.46 -13.44 -8.82
N GLN A 120 1.67 -13.53 -9.38
CA GLN A 120 2.45 -14.76 -9.49
C GLN A 120 3.92 -14.52 -9.11
N GLU A 121 4.63 -15.59 -8.78
CA GLU A 121 6.06 -15.53 -8.52
C GLU A 121 6.80 -15.08 -9.79
N GLY A 122 7.59 -14.01 -9.68
CA GLY A 122 8.31 -13.40 -10.79
C GLY A 122 7.56 -12.25 -11.48
N ASP A 123 6.28 -12.01 -11.16
CA ASP A 123 5.55 -10.84 -11.63
C ASP A 123 5.88 -9.58 -10.79
N ILE A 124 5.49 -8.42 -11.30
CA ILE A 124 5.51 -7.15 -10.56
C ILE A 124 4.13 -6.85 -9.97
N ILE A 125 4.07 -6.02 -8.92
CA ILE A 125 2.79 -5.59 -8.32
C ILE A 125 2.00 -4.70 -9.30
N GLY A 126 2.70 -3.88 -10.06
CA GLY A 126 2.12 -3.00 -11.06
C GLY A 126 3.21 -2.24 -11.80
N GLU A 127 2.86 -1.74 -12.99
CA GLU A 127 3.73 -0.88 -13.78
C GLU A 127 4.10 0.41 -13.03
N PRO A 128 5.22 1.06 -13.38
CA PRO A 128 5.56 2.37 -12.82
C PRO A 128 4.43 3.39 -12.94
N GLY A 129 4.10 4.08 -11.85
CA GLY A 129 2.99 5.01 -11.82
C GLY A 129 2.52 5.42 -10.44
N ASN A 130 1.44 6.21 -10.43
CA ASN A 130 0.78 6.68 -9.21
C ASN A 130 -0.37 5.75 -8.84
N TYR A 131 -0.42 5.39 -7.57
CA TYR A 131 -1.42 4.48 -7.01
C TYR A 131 -2.02 5.06 -5.74
N ARG A 132 -3.17 4.53 -5.35
CA ARG A 132 -3.86 4.88 -4.11
C ARG A 132 -4.45 3.62 -3.48
N VAL A 133 -4.46 3.55 -2.17
CA VAL A 133 -5.27 2.61 -1.41
C VAL A 133 -6.37 3.37 -0.67
N ASP A 134 -7.59 2.86 -0.77
CA ASP A 134 -8.77 3.37 -0.09
C ASP A 134 -9.18 2.39 1.02
N PHE A 135 -9.47 2.92 2.19
CA PHE A 135 -9.97 2.16 3.34
C PHE A 135 -11.43 2.52 3.63
N TYR A 136 -12.27 1.50 3.70
CA TYR A 136 -13.70 1.62 3.99
C TYR A 136 -14.04 0.91 5.30
N HIS A 137 -14.92 1.54 6.07
CA HIS A 137 -15.53 0.95 7.24
C HIS A 137 -17.05 0.87 7.03
N ASN A 138 -17.60 -0.34 7.08
CA ASN A 138 -19.02 -0.60 6.83
C ASN A 138 -19.52 0.04 5.51
N GLY A 139 -18.70 -0.03 4.47
CA GLY A 139 -19.00 0.52 3.13
C GLY A 139 -18.80 2.04 2.99
N GLN A 140 -18.40 2.74 4.06
CA GLN A 140 -18.09 4.17 4.00
C GLN A 140 -16.59 4.41 3.88
N LEU A 141 -16.19 5.14 2.83
CA LEU A 141 -14.80 5.59 2.67
C LEU A 141 -14.39 6.42 3.88
N THR A 142 -13.35 5.98 4.56
CA THR A 142 -12.88 6.56 5.82
C THR A 142 -11.54 7.26 5.65
N SER A 143 -10.61 6.66 4.90
CA SER A 143 -9.30 7.25 4.62
C SER A 143 -8.73 6.72 3.30
N SER A 144 -7.80 7.48 2.72
CA SER A 144 -7.07 7.09 1.51
C SER A 144 -5.59 7.46 1.66
N ALA A 145 -4.70 6.72 0.99
CA ALA A 145 -3.27 7.01 0.97
C ALA A 145 -2.68 6.75 -0.43
N GLY A 146 -1.85 7.67 -0.91
CA GLY A 146 -1.18 7.56 -2.20
C GLY A 146 0.21 6.94 -2.09
N PHE A 147 0.63 6.21 -3.12
CA PHE A 147 2.01 5.73 -3.28
C PHE A 147 2.42 5.71 -4.76
N ILE A 148 3.71 5.55 -4.98
CA ILE A 148 4.33 5.54 -6.31
C ILE A 148 5.11 4.23 -6.46
N ILE A 149 4.94 3.60 -7.63
CA ILE A 149 5.87 2.59 -8.12
C ILE A 149 6.80 3.30 -9.08
N GLU A 150 8.10 3.34 -8.75
CA GLU A 150 9.11 4.06 -9.49
C GLU A 150 9.53 3.28 -10.74
N SER A 151 9.81 4.01 -11.82
CA SER A 151 10.49 3.44 -12.98
C SER A 151 11.91 3.06 -12.58
N PRO A 152 12.41 1.89 -13.00
CA PRO A 152 13.82 1.56 -12.79
C PRO A 152 14.70 2.59 -13.50
N GLU A 153 15.84 2.94 -12.92
CA GLU A 153 16.82 3.77 -13.63
C GLU A 153 17.46 2.95 -14.76
N LEU A 154 17.44 3.48 -15.98
CA LEU A 154 18.11 2.86 -17.12
C LEU A 154 19.63 2.99 -16.97
N GLU A 155 20.32 1.85 -16.93
CA GLU A 155 21.77 1.78 -16.85
C GLU A 155 22.35 0.96 -18.01
N ILE A 156 23.44 1.46 -18.59
CA ILE A 156 24.27 0.70 -19.53
C ILE A 156 25.20 -0.20 -18.70
N THR A 157 24.90 -1.49 -18.68
CA THR A 157 25.67 -2.50 -17.93
C THR A 157 26.82 -3.09 -18.73
N GLY A 158 26.86 -2.86 -20.05
CA GLY A 158 27.95 -3.33 -20.89
C GLY A 158 27.94 -2.70 -22.28
N VAL A 159 29.13 -2.62 -22.87
CA VAL A 159 29.33 -2.20 -24.25
C VAL A 159 30.24 -3.23 -24.91
N VAL A 160 29.80 -3.79 -26.03
CA VAL A 160 30.59 -4.75 -26.83
C VAL A 160 30.74 -4.19 -28.23
N LEU A 161 31.98 -4.15 -28.70
CA LEU A 161 32.30 -3.90 -30.10
C LEU A 161 32.46 -5.23 -30.82
N SER A 162 31.94 -5.33 -32.04
CA SER A 162 31.99 -6.56 -32.84
C SER A 162 32.18 -6.22 -34.31
N SER A 163 32.91 -7.07 -35.04
CA SER A 163 33.02 -6.98 -36.51
C SER A 163 31.86 -7.68 -37.22
N GLU A 164 31.11 -8.52 -36.51
CA GLU A 164 29.99 -9.30 -37.06
C GLU A 164 28.89 -9.51 -36.02
N ILE A 165 27.64 -9.57 -36.49
CA ILE A 165 26.47 -9.92 -35.70
C ILE A 165 25.71 -11.06 -36.39
N ASP A 166 24.98 -11.87 -35.63
CA ASP A 166 24.09 -12.90 -36.18
C ASP A 166 22.70 -12.34 -36.57
N GLU A 167 21.80 -13.23 -36.99
CA GLU A 167 20.42 -12.89 -37.38
C GLU A 167 19.60 -12.30 -36.22
N ASP A 168 19.96 -12.61 -34.97
CA ASP A 168 19.35 -12.11 -33.74
C ASP A 168 20.02 -10.84 -33.21
N SER A 169 20.91 -10.24 -34.02
CA SER A 169 21.69 -9.04 -33.67
C SER A 169 22.59 -9.23 -32.43
N GLN A 170 23.01 -10.46 -32.15
CA GLN A 170 23.98 -10.76 -31.09
C GLN A 170 25.42 -10.74 -31.64
N PRO A 171 26.43 -10.42 -30.81
CA PRO A 171 27.80 -10.30 -31.29
C PRO A 171 28.43 -11.69 -31.44
N VAL A 172 28.88 -12.04 -32.65
CA VAL A 172 29.57 -13.33 -32.91
C VAL A 172 31.08 -13.19 -33.08
N ALA A 173 31.58 -11.97 -33.28
CA ALA A 173 33.00 -11.66 -33.46
C ALA A 173 33.41 -10.41 -32.66
N ALA A 174 33.28 -10.49 -31.32
CA ALA A 174 33.64 -9.40 -30.43
C ALA A 174 35.13 -9.05 -30.54
N THR A 175 35.45 -7.79 -30.81
CA THR A 175 36.81 -7.30 -31.02
C THR A 175 36.89 -5.80 -30.76
N GLU A 176 38.07 -5.33 -30.36
CA GLU A 176 38.40 -3.90 -30.23
C GLU A 176 39.32 -3.41 -31.36
N SER A 177 39.75 -4.31 -32.24
CA SER A 177 40.64 -4.04 -33.36
C SER A 177 39.91 -4.18 -34.69
N PHE A 178 39.99 -3.15 -35.51
CA PHE A 178 39.26 -3.01 -36.77
C PHE A 178 40.19 -2.48 -37.86
N TYR A 179 40.02 -2.98 -39.09
CA TYR A 179 40.58 -2.38 -40.28
C TYR A 179 39.77 -1.14 -40.71
N PRO A 180 40.37 -0.20 -41.46
CA PRO A 180 39.68 1.04 -41.85
C PRO A 180 38.39 0.86 -42.67
N ASP A 181 38.23 -0.29 -43.32
CA ASP A 181 37.08 -0.68 -44.15
C ASP A 181 36.10 -1.62 -43.44
N ASP A 182 36.36 -1.98 -42.18
CA ASP A 182 35.46 -2.83 -41.39
C ASP A 182 34.16 -2.11 -41.04
N ILE A 183 33.07 -2.89 -40.98
CA ILE A 183 31.84 -2.47 -40.31
C ILE A 183 32.04 -2.71 -38.81
N ILE A 184 31.86 -1.66 -38.02
CA ILE A 184 31.96 -1.71 -36.56
C ILE A 184 30.55 -1.73 -35.98
N TYR A 185 30.17 -2.81 -35.32
CA TYR A 185 28.93 -2.90 -34.55
C TYR A 185 29.20 -2.51 -33.09
N THR A 186 28.28 -1.74 -32.49
CA THR A 186 28.26 -1.48 -31.05
C THR A 186 26.98 -2.03 -30.47
N LEU A 187 27.13 -2.93 -29.51
CA LEU A 187 26.04 -3.56 -28.81
C LEU A 187 26.06 -3.09 -27.36
N LEU A 188 24.92 -2.56 -26.91
CA LEU A 188 24.74 -2.08 -25.55
C LEU A 188 23.94 -3.11 -24.78
N ARG A 189 24.42 -3.48 -23.60
CA ARG A 189 23.64 -4.23 -22.63
C ARG A 189 23.04 -3.24 -21.63
N LEU A 190 21.73 -3.32 -21.43
CA LEU A 190 20.98 -2.49 -20.51
C LEU A 190 20.52 -3.35 -19.32
N ASN A 191 20.38 -2.74 -18.13
CA ASN A 191 19.80 -3.42 -16.96
C ASN A 191 18.29 -3.67 -17.12
N CYS A 192 17.59 -2.77 -17.81
CA CYS A 192 16.19 -2.88 -18.17
C CYS A 192 15.97 -2.23 -19.56
N GLN A 193 14.81 -2.50 -20.16
CA GLN A 193 14.39 -1.82 -21.39
C GLN A 193 13.02 -1.19 -21.12
N ILE A 194 12.97 0.13 -21.10
CA ILE A 194 11.73 0.88 -20.89
C ILE A 194 11.19 1.30 -22.27
N GLU A 195 9.93 0.99 -22.54
CA GLU A 195 9.30 1.33 -23.82
C GLU A 195 9.34 2.86 -24.04
N GLY A 196 9.79 3.28 -25.22
CA GLY A 196 9.89 4.69 -25.58
C GLY A 196 11.20 5.37 -25.17
N GLU A 197 12.04 4.75 -24.35
CA GLU A 197 13.39 5.26 -24.09
C GLU A 197 14.32 5.02 -25.28
N THR A 198 15.19 6.00 -25.55
CA THR A 198 16.14 5.95 -26.66
C THR A 198 17.57 6.03 -26.14
N VAL A 199 18.39 5.05 -26.51
CA VAL A 199 19.83 5.07 -26.24
C VAL A 199 20.57 5.52 -27.51
N GLY A 200 21.42 6.54 -27.37
CA GLY A 200 22.19 7.10 -28.47
C GLY A 200 23.67 6.70 -28.40
N VAL A 201 24.25 6.38 -29.55
CA VAL A 201 25.70 6.14 -29.69
C VAL A 201 26.33 7.31 -30.46
N LYS A 202 27.45 7.83 -29.95
CA LYS A 202 28.27 8.83 -30.64
C LYS A 202 29.68 8.32 -30.82
N TRP A 203 30.19 8.44 -32.04
CA TRP A 203 31.54 8.06 -32.40
C TRP A 203 32.43 9.29 -32.49
N TYR A 204 33.62 9.21 -31.90
CA TYR A 204 34.62 10.26 -31.93
C TYR A 204 35.89 9.71 -32.59
N ARG A 205 36.52 10.53 -33.43
CA ARG A 205 37.87 10.24 -33.91
C ARG A 205 38.85 10.63 -32.81
N GLY A 206 39.69 9.70 -32.37
CA GLY A 206 40.77 9.98 -31.42
C GLY A 206 41.78 10.98 -31.98
N GLU A 207 42.42 11.77 -31.10
CA GLU A 207 43.53 12.62 -31.49
C GLU A 207 44.75 11.78 -31.84
N VAL A 208 45.42 12.11 -32.94
CA VAL A 208 46.69 11.48 -33.31
C VAL A 208 47.77 12.10 -32.44
N THR A 209 48.11 11.47 -31.32
CA THR A 209 49.33 11.79 -30.59
C THR A 209 50.52 11.34 -31.43
N GLN A 210 51.26 12.30 -31.98
CA GLN A 210 52.52 12.05 -32.71
C GLN A 210 53.65 11.63 -31.76
#